data_AF-A0A3M6TLP8-F1
#
_entry.id   AF-A0A3M6TLP8-F1
#
_cell.length_a   1.000
_cell.length_b   1.000
_cell.length_c   1.000
_cell.angle_alpha   90.00
_cell.angle_beta   90.00
_cell.angle_gamma   90.00
#
_symmetry.space_group_name_H-M   'P 1'
#
loop_
_entity.id
_entity.type
_entity.pdbx_description
1 polymer ?
#
loop_
_entity_poly.entity_id
_entity_poly.type
_entity_poly.pdbx_seq_one_letter_code
_entity_poly.pdbx_strand_id
1 'polypeptide(L)'
;MAAKELVEILLQVSEKSAKIARAWRCQEELFELMVEEKAEKEKNERFVRDFKTLADVLVQEVVKHDVSLKFPELRDHILGEESNIFKNSFGQEIRIEVREDSESTSRHLTTVLCGNEIAARLLAELIHTDIVLETEEIKVMEEQLDFELPLNELGIWIDPIDSTSEYLKNSPGKEVDGIVVSGLPCATVLIGVFHLETGVPVAGVINQPFSTLIQENTTSRRWNGRRLWGVNHAGHACYSLGNKRKSNKASTDTQISSTFKVTISGSESENVKETLMSSGIRLFPSSGAGNKLLHVIDDNVDFYVLSSAFSFKWDTCAAHAILCSMGGGVVGYKEALLLKSTTKEIDKISFDKCELKYNKPDDGIAKKWSNSSGLIAFKSHQRVFELLECFGS
;
A
#
# COMPACT_ATOMS: atom_id res chain seq x y z
N MET A 1 10.29 -22.59 -7.65
CA MET A 1 10.23 -21.49 -8.63
C MET A 1 8.97 -20.63 -8.49
N ALA A 2 7.83 -21.16 -8.03
CA ALA A 2 6.60 -20.35 -7.93
C ALA A 2 6.75 -19.08 -7.07
N ALA A 3 7.60 -19.09 -6.04
CA ALA A 3 7.88 -17.91 -5.21
C ALA A 3 8.48 -16.76 -6.04
N LYS A 4 9.56 -17.03 -6.79
CA LYS A 4 10.21 -16.05 -7.69
C LYS A 4 9.20 -15.53 -8.72
N GLU A 5 8.52 -16.43 -9.42
CA GLU A 5 7.64 -16.05 -10.53
C GLU A 5 6.42 -15.23 -10.07
N LEU A 6 5.92 -15.49 -8.85
CA LEU A 6 4.87 -14.70 -8.21
C LEU A 6 5.38 -13.31 -7.83
N VAL A 7 6.51 -13.21 -7.12
CA VAL A 7 7.06 -11.89 -6.75
C VAL A 7 7.42 -11.06 -7.99
N GLU A 8 7.96 -11.70 -9.02
CA GLU A 8 8.28 -11.06 -10.30
C GLU A 8 7.05 -10.44 -10.96
N ILE A 9 5.95 -11.20 -11.12
CA ILE A 9 4.73 -10.64 -11.74
C ILE A 9 4.14 -9.54 -10.86
N LEU A 10 4.17 -9.68 -9.53
CA LEU A 10 3.68 -8.65 -8.61
C LEU A 10 4.49 -7.36 -8.70
N LEU A 11 5.82 -7.45 -8.84
CA LEU A 11 6.68 -6.29 -9.09
C LEU A 11 6.36 -5.63 -10.43
N GLN A 12 6.21 -6.42 -11.50
CA GLN A 12 5.89 -5.93 -12.84
C GLN A 12 4.55 -5.19 -12.85
N VAL A 13 3.49 -5.78 -12.32
CA VAL A 13 2.17 -5.13 -12.28
C VAL A 13 2.18 -3.93 -11.34
N SER A 14 2.91 -3.97 -10.21
CA SER A 14 3.04 -2.79 -9.35
C SER A 14 3.70 -1.60 -10.07
N GLU A 15 4.68 -1.87 -10.94
CA GLU A 15 5.36 -0.83 -11.71
C GLU A 15 4.49 -0.30 -12.83
N LYS A 16 3.75 -1.19 -13.51
CA LYS A 16 2.74 -0.79 -14.50
C LYS A 16 1.71 0.14 -13.85
N SER A 17 1.22 -0.20 -12.67
CA SER A 17 0.33 0.64 -11.86
C SER A 17 0.98 1.97 -11.47
N ALA A 18 2.23 1.97 -11.05
CA ALA A 18 2.98 3.19 -10.74
C ALA A 18 3.17 4.09 -11.98
N LYS A 19 3.39 3.51 -13.17
CA LYS A 19 3.46 4.25 -14.43
C LYS A 19 2.11 4.89 -14.76
N ILE A 20 1.00 4.18 -14.58
CA ILE A 20 -0.36 4.75 -14.73
C ILE A 20 -0.53 5.92 -13.75
N ALA A 21 -0.26 5.73 -12.45
CA ALA A 21 -0.39 6.78 -11.45
C ALA A 21 0.48 8.02 -11.77
N ARG A 22 1.69 7.85 -12.29
CA ARG A 22 2.54 8.96 -12.77
C ARG A 22 1.99 9.61 -14.03
N ALA A 23 1.49 8.84 -15.00
CA ALA A 23 0.97 9.37 -16.25
C ALA A 23 -0.21 10.33 -16.02
N TRP A 24 -1.12 9.98 -15.12
CA TRP A 24 -2.21 10.88 -14.68
C TRP A 24 -1.69 12.23 -14.15
N ARG A 25 -0.47 12.30 -13.59
CA ARG A 25 0.13 13.55 -13.10
C ARG A 25 0.98 14.30 -14.12
N CYS A 26 1.36 13.65 -15.21
CA CYS A 26 2.35 14.18 -16.16
C CYS A 26 1.79 14.37 -17.58
N GLN A 27 0.69 13.71 -17.95
CA GLN A 27 0.03 13.83 -19.24
C GLN A 27 -1.15 14.80 -19.11
N GLU A 28 -1.18 15.83 -19.95
CA GLU A 28 -2.18 16.90 -19.90
C GLU A 28 -3.60 16.33 -20.06
N GLU A 29 -3.80 15.44 -21.04
CA GLU A 29 -5.10 14.85 -21.36
C GLU A 29 -5.66 13.97 -20.24
N LEU A 30 -4.79 13.33 -19.45
CA LEU A 30 -5.20 12.56 -18.28
C LEU A 30 -5.38 13.45 -17.05
N PHE A 31 -4.54 14.48 -16.92
CA PHE A 31 -4.63 15.42 -15.80
C PHE A 31 -5.91 16.24 -15.85
N GLU A 32 -6.34 16.68 -17.04
CA GLU A 32 -7.62 17.38 -17.24
C GLU A 32 -8.80 16.54 -16.75
N LEU A 33 -8.82 15.23 -17.02
CA LEU A 33 -9.83 14.30 -16.52
C LEU A 33 -9.87 14.21 -14.98
N MET A 34 -8.74 14.46 -14.31
CA MET A 34 -8.67 14.55 -12.84
C MET A 34 -9.09 15.93 -12.31
N VAL A 35 -9.01 16.99 -13.10
CA VAL A 35 -9.10 18.41 -12.67
C VAL A 35 -10.38 19.11 -13.14
N GLU A 36 -11.25 18.46 -13.92
CA GLU A 36 -12.63 18.89 -14.24
C GLU A 36 -13.55 19.11 -13.00
N GLU A 37 -12.98 19.39 -11.83
CA GLU A 37 -13.63 19.92 -10.63
C GLU A 37 -13.92 21.44 -10.69
N LYS A 38 -13.42 22.20 -11.68
CA LYS A 38 -13.55 23.69 -11.65
C LYS A 38 -13.77 24.38 -13.01
N ALA A 39 -15.00 24.35 -13.53
CA ALA A 39 -15.55 25.46 -14.32
C ALA A 39 -17.10 25.42 -14.37
N GLU A 40 -17.70 26.41 -13.69
CA GLU A 40 -19.03 27.02 -13.88
C GLU A 40 -20.32 26.18 -14.10
N LYS A 41 -21.17 26.26 -13.08
CA LYS A 41 -22.64 26.49 -13.06
C LYS A 41 -23.63 25.53 -13.72
N GLU A 42 -23.28 24.59 -14.58
CA GLU A 42 -24.22 23.55 -15.01
C GLU A 42 -23.47 22.26 -15.38
N LYS A 43 -23.45 21.25 -14.47
CA LYS A 43 -23.65 19.80 -14.75
C LYS A 43 -23.01 18.88 -13.70
N ASN A 44 -23.79 17.85 -13.34
CA ASN A 44 -23.40 16.54 -12.80
C ASN A 44 -22.44 16.49 -11.58
N GLU A 45 -22.99 16.74 -10.39
CA GLU A 45 -22.39 16.27 -9.11
C GLU A 45 -22.14 14.74 -9.05
N ARG A 46 -22.59 13.99 -10.07
CA ARG A 46 -22.46 12.52 -10.15
C ARG A 46 -21.11 12.04 -10.70
N PHE A 47 -20.52 12.73 -11.67
CA PHE A 47 -19.30 12.25 -12.39
C PHE A 47 -17.99 12.65 -11.71
N VAL A 48 -17.97 13.75 -10.95
CA VAL A 48 -16.78 14.23 -10.23
C VAL A 48 -16.29 13.22 -9.19
N ARG A 49 -17.22 12.41 -8.66
CA ARG A 49 -16.91 11.33 -7.70
C ARG A 49 -16.43 10.04 -8.38
N ASP A 50 -16.59 9.90 -9.70
CA ASP A 50 -16.28 8.69 -10.50
C ASP A 50 -14.87 8.68 -11.12
N PHE A 51 -14.17 9.82 -11.22
CA PHE A 51 -12.81 9.86 -11.80
C PHE A 51 -11.70 9.57 -10.80
N LYS A 52 -11.86 9.98 -9.53
CA LYS A 52 -10.97 9.55 -8.43
C LYS A 52 -10.83 8.03 -8.46
N THR A 53 -11.94 7.34 -8.66
CA THR A 53 -12.09 5.90 -8.73
C THR A 53 -11.60 5.28 -10.04
N LEU A 54 -11.46 6.00 -11.15
CA LEU A 54 -11.04 5.39 -12.41
C LEU A 54 -9.57 4.97 -12.38
N ALA A 55 -8.67 5.82 -11.89
CA ALA A 55 -7.26 5.48 -11.78
C ALA A 55 -7.06 4.30 -10.83
N ASP A 56 -7.73 4.34 -9.67
CA ASP A 56 -7.72 3.26 -8.68
C ASP A 56 -8.26 1.94 -9.25
N VAL A 57 -9.41 1.97 -9.93
CA VAL A 57 -9.99 0.78 -10.57
C VAL A 57 -9.09 0.23 -11.67
N LEU A 58 -8.54 1.07 -12.54
CA LEU A 58 -7.66 0.59 -13.61
C LEU A 58 -6.41 -0.08 -13.05
N VAL A 59 -5.79 0.51 -12.03
CA VAL A 59 -4.66 -0.12 -11.33
C VAL A 59 -5.06 -1.48 -10.76
N GLN A 60 -6.22 -1.58 -10.11
CA GLN A 60 -6.69 -2.84 -9.56
C GLN A 60 -6.98 -3.89 -10.65
N GLU A 61 -7.62 -3.50 -11.74
CA GLU A 61 -7.97 -4.41 -12.85
C GLU A 61 -6.74 -4.85 -13.65
N VAL A 62 -5.69 -4.00 -13.74
CA VAL A 62 -4.38 -4.39 -14.30
C VAL A 62 -3.75 -5.53 -13.49
N VAL A 63 -3.70 -5.37 -12.16
CA VAL A 63 -3.15 -6.41 -11.27
C VAL A 63 -3.97 -7.69 -11.42
N LYS A 64 -5.31 -7.60 -11.38
CA LYS A 64 -6.18 -8.77 -11.55
C LYS A 64 -5.95 -9.47 -12.89
N HIS A 65 -5.91 -8.72 -13.98
CA HIS A 65 -5.77 -9.27 -15.33
C HIS A 65 -4.44 -10.03 -15.48
N ASP A 66 -3.32 -9.37 -15.23
CA ASP A 66 -1.99 -9.92 -15.51
C ASP A 66 -1.64 -11.08 -14.57
N VAL A 67 -2.01 -10.97 -13.28
CA VAL A 67 -1.82 -12.07 -12.32
C VAL A 67 -2.70 -13.26 -12.69
N SER A 68 -3.97 -13.04 -13.05
CA SER A 68 -4.88 -14.14 -13.45
C SER A 68 -4.53 -14.79 -14.78
N LEU A 69 -3.78 -14.08 -15.64
CA LEU A 69 -3.27 -14.62 -16.89
C LEU A 69 -2.08 -15.56 -16.63
N LYS A 70 -1.18 -15.18 -15.71
CA LYS A 70 -0.01 -16.00 -15.33
C LYS A 70 -0.37 -17.15 -14.38
N PHE A 71 -1.28 -16.90 -13.44
CA PHE A 71 -1.69 -17.82 -12.37
C PHE A 71 -3.22 -17.91 -12.29
N PRO A 72 -3.86 -18.74 -13.14
CA PRO A 72 -5.31 -18.90 -13.15
C PRO A 72 -5.93 -19.30 -11.81
N GLU A 73 -5.17 -19.97 -10.94
CA GLU A 73 -5.58 -20.43 -9.61
C GLU A 73 -5.89 -19.26 -8.66
N LEU A 74 -5.27 -18.10 -8.88
CA LEU A 74 -5.48 -16.91 -8.04
C LEU A 74 -6.71 -16.09 -8.45
N ARG A 75 -7.26 -16.32 -9.65
CA ARG A 75 -8.25 -15.45 -10.30
C ARG A 75 -9.44 -15.08 -9.42
N ASP A 76 -10.02 -16.05 -8.73
CA ASP A 76 -11.21 -15.87 -7.90
C ASP A 76 -10.87 -15.39 -6.47
N HIS A 77 -9.59 -15.17 -6.19
CA HIS A 77 -9.05 -14.82 -4.87
C HIS A 77 -8.26 -13.50 -4.88
N ILE A 78 -8.40 -12.68 -5.93
CA ILE A 78 -7.87 -11.32 -5.97
C ILE A 78 -8.95 -10.32 -5.55
N LEU A 79 -8.77 -9.79 -4.34
CA LEU A 79 -9.65 -8.80 -3.70
C LEU A 79 -8.95 -7.44 -3.67
N GLY A 80 -9.72 -6.37 -3.51
CA GLY A 80 -9.17 -5.03 -3.35
C GLY A 80 -10.20 -4.02 -2.88
N GLU A 81 -9.77 -2.78 -2.70
CA GLU A 81 -10.59 -1.66 -2.23
C GLU A 81 -11.75 -1.34 -3.18
N GLU A 82 -11.50 -1.39 -4.49
CA GLU A 82 -12.38 -0.76 -5.47
C GLU A 82 -13.35 -1.71 -6.16
N SER A 83 -14.52 -1.18 -6.50
CA SER A 83 -15.47 -1.84 -7.40
C SER A 83 -15.13 -1.50 -8.85
N ASN A 84 -15.05 -2.50 -9.72
CA ASN A 84 -14.86 -2.28 -11.15
C ASN A 84 -16.16 -1.95 -11.92
N ILE A 85 -17.27 -1.75 -11.21
CA ILE A 85 -18.58 -1.40 -11.77
C ILE A 85 -18.92 0.04 -11.39
N PHE A 86 -19.19 0.86 -12.43
CA PHE A 86 -19.61 2.25 -12.34
C PHE A 86 -21.04 2.41 -12.85
N LYS A 87 -21.73 3.47 -12.41
CA LYS A 87 -23.05 3.84 -12.93
C LYS A 87 -22.98 5.20 -13.58
N ASN A 88 -23.24 5.27 -14.89
CA ASN A 88 -23.29 6.55 -15.58
C ASN A 88 -24.53 7.39 -15.18
N SER A 89 -24.62 8.61 -15.72
CA SER A 89 -25.73 9.54 -15.47
C SER A 89 -27.11 8.99 -15.86
N PHE A 90 -27.17 8.04 -16.79
CA PHE A 90 -28.39 7.36 -17.26
C PHE A 90 -28.73 6.10 -16.45
N GLY A 91 -27.93 5.76 -15.42
CA GLY A 91 -28.12 4.59 -14.59
C GLY A 91 -27.68 3.26 -15.23
N GLN A 92 -26.98 3.31 -16.37
CA GLN A 92 -26.39 2.13 -16.98
C GLN A 92 -25.12 1.74 -16.22
N GLU A 93 -24.97 0.44 -15.96
CA GLU A 93 -23.78 -0.12 -15.35
C GLU A 93 -22.70 -0.31 -16.42
N ILE A 94 -21.55 0.32 -16.18
CA ILE A 94 -20.35 0.18 -17.00
C ILE A 94 -19.34 -0.57 -16.15
N ARG A 95 -18.91 -1.72 -16.64
CA ARG A 95 -17.83 -2.49 -16.02
C ARG A 95 -16.52 -2.13 -16.72
N ILE A 96 -15.49 -1.81 -15.94
CA ILE A 96 -14.15 -1.55 -16.42
C ILE A 96 -13.38 -2.87 -16.46
N GLU A 97 -12.86 -3.22 -17.62
CA GLU A 97 -12.10 -4.45 -17.83
C GLU A 97 -10.87 -4.20 -18.70
N VAL A 98 -9.74 -4.80 -18.34
CA VAL A 98 -8.59 -4.92 -19.23
C VAL A 98 -8.89 -6.05 -20.24
N ARG A 99 -8.70 -5.76 -21.53
CA ARG A 99 -8.92 -6.72 -22.63
C ARG A 99 -7.61 -7.38 -23.04
N GLU A 100 -7.71 -8.35 -23.94
CA GLU A 100 -6.60 -9.16 -24.45
C GLU A 100 -5.47 -8.35 -25.08
N ASP A 101 -5.78 -7.21 -25.69
CA ASP A 101 -4.82 -6.37 -26.41
C ASP A 101 -5.11 -4.87 -26.22
N SER A 102 -4.12 -4.03 -26.59
CA SER A 102 -4.19 -2.58 -26.45
C SER A 102 -5.32 -1.93 -27.25
N GLU A 103 -5.59 -2.41 -28.46
CA GLU A 103 -6.66 -1.87 -29.30
C GLU A 103 -8.03 -2.16 -28.70
N SER A 104 -8.24 -3.40 -28.25
CA SER A 104 -9.47 -3.84 -27.59
C SER A 104 -9.69 -3.13 -26.25
N THR A 105 -8.65 -2.93 -25.44
CA THR A 105 -8.73 -2.11 -24.22
C THR A 105 -9.05 -0.66 -24.54
N SER A 106 -8.41 -0.08 -25.57
CA SER A 106 -8.68 1.30 -26.00
C SER A 106 -10.14 1.48 -26.41
N ARG A 107 -10.68 0.61 -27.28
CA ARG A 107 -12.09 0.64 -27.70
C ARG A 107 -13.05 0.57 -26.50
N HIS A 108 -12.74 -0.27 -25.52
CA HIS A 108 -13.53 -0.37 -24.30
C HIS A 108 -13.47 0.92 -23.46
N LEU A 109 -12.26 1.45 -23.22
CA LEU A 109 -12.06 2.67 -22.44
C LEU A 109 -12.65 3.91 -23.13
N THR A 110 -12.70 3.97 -24.46
CA THR A 110 -13.40 5.05 -25.19
C THR A 110 -14.88 5.10 -24.79
N THR A 111 -15.50 3.95 -24.55
CA THR A 111 -16.90 3.89 -24.07
C THR A 111 -17.00 4.35 -22.61
N VAL A 112 -16.05 3.96 -21.76
CA VAL A 112 -15.98 4.37 -20.35
C VAL A 112 -15.78 5.89 -20.22
N LEU A 113 -14.94 6.46 -21.09
CA LEU A 113 -14.53 7.86 -21.09
C LEU A 113 -15.39 8.74 -22.02
N CYS A 114 -16.64 8.36 -22.27
CA CYS A 114 -17.61 9.15 -23.03
C CYS A 114 -17.12 9.63 -24.42
N GLY A 115 -16.32 8.81 -25.11
CA GLY A 115 -15.78 9.12 -26.44
C GLY A 115 -14.39 9.79 -26.44
N ASN A 116 -13.72 9.94 -25.29
CA ASN A 116 -12.36 10.46 -25.25
C ASN A 116 -11.34 9.41 -25.74
N GLU A 117 -11.20 9.31 -27.06
CA GLU A 117 -10.31 8.36 -27.74
C GLU A 117 -8.83 8.58 -27.39
N ILE A 118 -8.41 9.82 -27.16
CA ILE A 118 -7.01 10.16 -26.87
C ILE A 118 -6.63 9.58 -25.50
N ALA A 119 -7.40 9.89 -24.46
CA ALA A 119 -7.16 9.37 -23.12
C ALA A 119 -7.30 7.84 -23.07
N ALA A 120 -8.30 7.27 -23.76
CA ALA A 120 -8.50 5.83 -23.83
C ALA A 120 -7.31 5.09 -24.45
N ARG A 121 -6.77 5.61 -25.56
CA ARG A 121 -5.58 5.06 -26.21
C ARG A 121 -4.33 5.17 -25.32
N LEU A 122 -4.10 6.33 -24.71
CA LEU A 122 -2.97 6.53 -23.79
C LEU A 122 -3.00 5.55 -22.61
N LEU A 123 -4.17 5.36 -21.99
CA LEU A 123 -4.33 4.41 -20.89
C LEU A 123 -4.13 2.97 -21.36
N ALA A 124 -4.69 2.59 -22.51
CA ALA A 124 -4.52 1.24 -23.06
C ALA A 124 -3.06 0.91 -23.37
N GLU A 125 -2.30 1.85 -23.95
CA GLU A 125 -0.87 1.71 -24.20
C GLU A 125 -0.09 1.50 -22.89
N LEU A 126 -0.41 2.26 -21.83
CA LEU A 126 0.22 2.09 -20.51
C LEU A 126 -0.12 0.74 -19.87
N ILE A 127 -1.38 0.32 -19.94
CA ILE A 127 -1.88 -0.97 -19.41
C ILE A 127 -1.19 -2.15 -20.09
N HIS A 128 -0.95 -2.06 -21.40
CA HIS A 128 -0.33 -3.12 -22.18
C HIS A 128 1.19 -2.99 -22.34
N THR A 129 1.81 -2.07 -21.61
CA THR A 129 3.27 -1.91 -21.64
C THR A 129 3.96 -3.06 -20.89
N ASP A 130 4.90 -3.73 -21.55
CA ASP A 130 5.77 -4.72 -20.91
C ASP A 130 6.71 -4.06 -19.89
N ILE A 131 6.80 -4.65 -18.70
CA ILE A 131 7.70 -4.20 -17.65
C ILE A 131 8.89 -5.15 -17.56
N VAL A 132 10.07 -4.61 -17.88
CA VAL A 132 11.35 -5.26 -17.63
C VAL A 132 11.87 -4.77 -16.28
N LEU A 133 12.06 -5.71 -15.34
CA LEU A 133 12.67 -5.43 -14.04
C LEU A 133 14.17 -5.17 -14.20
N GLU A 134 14.76 -4.46 -13.24
CA GLU A 134 16.20 -4.20 -13.26
C GLU A 134 17.00 -5.49 -13.04
N THR A 135 18.19 -5.60 -13.63
CA THR A 135 19.03 -6.80 -13.50
C THR A 135 19.30 -7.17 -12.04
N GLU A 136 19.48 -6.17 -11.17
CA GLU A 136 19.70 -6.40 -9.74
C GLU A 136 18.45 -6.94 -9.04
N GLU A 137 17.25 -6.47 -9.40
CA GLU A 137 16.00 -7.00 -8.84
C GLU A 137 15.82 -8.47 -9.20
N ILE A 138 16.11 -8.85 -10.46
CA ILE A 138 16.03 -10.24 -10.94
C ILE A 138 17.02 -11.11 -10.17
N LYS A 139 18.27 -10.66 -10.06
CA LYS A 139 19.33 -11.40 -9.37
C LYS A 139 19.00 -11.65 -7.89
N VAL A 140 18.52 -10.62 -7.18
CA VAL A 140 18.14 -10.75 -5.76
C VAL A 140 17.00 -11.76 -5.58
N MET A 141 16.03 -11.78 -6.50
CA MET A 141 14.96 -12.79 -6.46
C MET A 141 15.48 -14.20 -6.76
N GLU A 142 16.38 -14.36 -7.73
CA GLU A 142 16.99 -15.66 -8.06
C GLU A 142 17.79 -16.25 -6.90
N GLU A 143 18.48 -15.40 -6.14
CA GLU A 143 19.28 -15.83 -4.99
C GLU A 143 18.43 -16.20 -3.76
N GLN A 144 17.28 -15.54 -3.57
CA GLN A 144 16.49 -15.68 -2.34
C GLN A 144 15.22 -16.53 -2.48
N LEU A 145 14.61 -16.60 -3.68
CA LEU A 145 13.27 -17.15 -3.89
C LEU A 145 13.28 -18.51 -4.60
N ASP A 146 14.30 -19.33 -4.34
CA ASP A 146 14.39 -20.70 -4.86
C ASP A 146 13.59 -21.70 -4.01
N PHE A 147 12.27 -21.48 -3.94
CA PHE A 147 11.32 -22.37 -3.28
C PHE A 147 9.93 -22.30 -3.93
N GLU A 148 9.00 -23.15 -3.46
CA GLU A 148 7.62 -23.21 -3.93
C GLU A 148 6.66 -22.50 -2.98
N LEU A 149 5.57 -21.96 -3.54
CA LEU A 149 4.44 -21.44 -2.79
C LEU A 149 3.17 -22.21 -3.18
N PRO A 150 2.26 -22.47 -2.22
CA PRO A 150 1.01 -23.18 -2.50
C PRO A 150 -0.01 -22.24 -3.16
N LEU A 151 0.16 -21.92 -4.44
CA LEU A 151 -0.61 -20.87 -5.15
C LEU A 151 -2.14 -21.03 -5.04
N ASN A 152 -2.64 -22.26 -4.98
CA ASN A 152 -4.05 -22.61 -4.79
C ASN A 152 -4.61 -22.32 -3.38
N GLU A 153 -3.74 -22.01 -2.43
CA GLU A 153 -4.08 -21.68 -1.04
C GLU A 153 -3.87 -20.19 -0.75
N LEU A 154 -3.55 -19.38 -1.77
CA LEU A 154 -3.25 -17.96 -1.62
C LEU A 154 -4.39 -17.08 -2.14
N GLY A 155 -4.56 -15.93 -1.48
CA GLY A 155 -5.39 -14.82 -1.92
C GLY A 155 -4.59 -13.53 -1.95
N ILE A 156 -5.11 -12.52 -2.65
CA ILE A 156 -4.47 -11.22 -2.82
C ILE A 156 -5.40 -10.12 -2.33
N TRP A 157 -4.83 -9.14 -1.62
CA TRP A 157 -5.44 -7.85 -1.33
C TRP A 157 -4.70 -6.74 -2.08
N ILE A 158 -5.46 -5.86 -2.75
CA ILE A 158 -4.92 -4.71 -3.50
C ILE A 158 -5.45 -3.41 -2.90
N ASP A 159 -4.52 -2.52 -2.53
CA ASP A 159 -4.78 -1.09 -2.43
C ASP A 159 -4.12 -0.42 -3.65
N PRO A 160 -4.92 0.06 -4.63
CA PRO A 160 -4.39 0.52 -5.89
C PRO A 160 -3.57 1.81 -5.76
N ILE A 161 -4.06 2.80 -5.00
CA ILE A 161 -3.34 4.05 -4.70
C ILE A 161 -3.70 4.49 -3.27
N ASP A 162 -2.96 3.95 -2.29
CA ASP A 162 -3.05 4.39 -0.89
C ASP A 162 -2.77 5.90 -0.83
N SER A 163 -3.41 6.57 0.13
CA SER A 163 -3.30 8.00 0.31
C SER A 163 -3.78 8.80 -0.90
N THR A 164 -4.88 8.38 -1.55
CA THR A 164 -5.47 9.07 -2.71
C THR A 164 -5.68 10.57 -2.48
N SER A 165 -5.96 10.98 -1.24
CA SER A 165 -6.08 12.40 -0.89
C SER A 165 -4.78 13.20 -1.10
N GLU A 166 -3.63 12.63 -0.76
CA GLU A 166 -2.32 13.25 -1.00
C GLU A 166 -1.93 13.16 -2.48
N TYR A 167 -2.30 12.05 -3.14
CA TYR A 167 -2.16 11.92 -4.58
C TYR A 167 -2.86 13.09 -5.30
N LEU A 168 -4.15 13.33 -4.99
CA LEU A 168 -4.96 14.42 -5.56
C LEU A 168 -4.39 15.81 -5.30
N LYS A 169 -3.86 16.08 -4.10
CA LYS A 169 -3.26 17.37 -3.75
C LYS A 169 -2.03 17.72 -4.61
N ASN A 170 -1.36 16.73 -5.21
CA ASN A 170 -0.21 16.91 -6.10
C ASN A 170 0.94 17.76 -5.49
N SER A 171 1.10 17.69 -4.17
CA SER A 171 2.16 18.40 -3.45
C SER A 171 3.47 17.60 -3.54
N PRO A 172 4.65 18.24 -3.71
CA PRO A 172 5.93 17.53 -3.67
C PRO A 172 6.22 16.89 -2.30
N GLY A 173 5.43 17.27 -1.29
CA GLY A 173 5.44 16.69 0.03
C GLY A 173 6.22 17.48 1.06
N LYS A 174 6.03 17.07 2.31
CA LYS A 174 6.67 17.67 3.48
C LYS A 174 7.40 16.57 4.24
N GLU A 175 8.62 16.89 4.65
CA GLU A 175 9.43 16.02 5.48
C GLU A 175 9.67 16.70 6.84
N VAL A 176 9.56 15.93 7.92
CA VAL A 176 9.88 16.36 9.28
C VAL A 176 10.88 15.36 9.84
N ASP A 177 12.11 15.80 10.07
CA ASP A 177 13.21 14.99 10.61
C ASP A 177 13.46 13.65 9.89
N GLY A 178 13.52 13.69 8.55
CA GLY A 178 13.74 12.48 7.77
C GLY A 178 12.47 11.71 7.46
N ILE A 179 11.32 12.07 8.04
CA ILE A 179 10.05 11.36 7.89
C ILE A 179 9.13 12.13 6.97
N VAL A 180 8.68 11.48 5.90
CA VAL A 180 7.72 12.02 4.95
C VAL A 180 6.33 12.00 5.60
N VAL A 181 5.76 13.18 5.81
CA VAL A 181 4.48 13.32 6.52
C VAL A 181 3.29 13.63 5.61
N SER A 182 3.53 14.15 4.41
CA SER A 182 2.48 14.47 3.43
C SER A 182 3.00 14.58 1.99
N GLY A 183 2.08 14.70 1.03
CA GLY A 183 2.31 14.88 -0.41
C GLY A 183 2.41 13.60 -1.22
N LEU A 184 2.74 13.74 -2.50
CA LEU A 184 2.86 12.63 -3.45
C LEU A 184 3.72 11.46 -2.95
N PRO A 185 4.84 11.66 -2.23
CA PRO A 185 5.65 10.54 -1.75
C PRO A 185 4.93 9.64 -0.72
N CYS A 186 3.80 10.09 -0.15
CA CYS A 186 2.95 9.27 0.71
C CYS A 186 2.06 8.30 -0.08
N ALA A 187 1.91 8.46 -1.39
CA ALA A 187 1.08 7.57 -2.20
C ALA A 187 1.83 6.27 -2.51
N THR A 188 1.17 5.13 -2.30
CA THR A 188 1.76 3.80 -2.54
C THR A 188 0.76 2.86 -3.20
N VAL A 189 1.26 1.98 -4.07
CA VAL A 189 0.53 0.79 -4.54
C VAL A 189 0.87 -0.35 -3.59
N LEU A 190 -0.13 -1.00 -3.01
CA LEU A 190 0.05 -2.11 -2.07
C LEU A 190 -0.57 -3.38 -2.63
N ILE A 191 0.22 -4.44 -2.74
CA ILE A 191 -0.25 -5.75 -3.17
C ILE A 191 0.20 -6.78 -2.15
N GLY A 192 -0.74 -7.25 -1.33
CA GLY A 192 -0.49 -8.21 -0.27
C GLY A 192 -1.03 -9.58 -0.64
N VAL A 193 -0.25 -10.62 -0.38
CA VAL A 193 -0.62 -12.03 -0.56
C VAL A 193 -0.77 -12.67 0.80
N PHE A 194 -1.86 -13.42 1.01
CA PHE A 194 -2.14 -14.09 2.27
C PHE A 194 -2.63 -15.52 2.04
N HIS A 195 -2.53 -16.35 3.06
CA HIS A 195 -3.03 -17.72 3.02
C HIS A 195 -4.55 -17.75 3.28
N LEU A 196 -5.32 -18.40 2.42
CA LEU A 196 -6.79 -18.41 2.46
C LEU A 196 -7.35 -19.05 3.74
N GLU A 197 -6.78 -20.18 4.18
CA GLU A 197 -7.25 -20.86 5.40
C GLU A 197 -6.82 -20.15 6.69
N THR A 198 -5.53 -19.84 6.83
CA THR A 198 -4.97 -19.31 8.10
C THR A 198 -5.09 -17.80 8.22
N GLY A 199 -5.23 -17.08 7.10
CA GLY A 199 -5.26 -15.62 7.04
C GLY A 199 -3.90 -14.96 7.26
N VAL A 200 -2.81 -15.72 7.37
CA VAL A 200 -1.45 -15.21 7.60
C VAL A 200 -0.93 -14.53 6.33
N PRO A 201 -0.28 -13.36 6.44
CA PRO A 201 0.38 -12.72 5.29
C PRO A 201 1.59 -13.56 4.83
N VAL A 202 1.71 -13.78 3.52
CA VAL A 202 2.70 -14.66 2.89
C VAL A 202 3.72 -13.87 2.10
N ALA A 203 3.27 -12.95 1.27
CA ALA A 203 4.14 -12.09 0.46
C ALA A 203 3.54 -10.69 0.35
N GLY A 204 4.38 -9.70 0.04
CA GLY A 204 3.92 -8.33 -0.13
C GLY A 204 4.82 -7.57 -1.08
N VAL A 205 4.21 -6.71 -1.91
CA VAL A 205 4.88 -5.73 -2.75
C VAL A 205 4.35 -4.34 -2.42
N ILE A 206 5.26 -3.40 -2.20
CA ILE A 206 4.96 -1.97 -2.06
C ILE A 206 5.69 -1.24 -3.19
N ASN A 207 4.96 -0.48 -3.99
CA ASN A 207 5.55 0.45 -4.95
C ASN A 207 5.22 1.88 -4.52
N GLN A 208 6.24 2.72 -4.34
CA GLN A 208 6.11 4.17 -4.18
C GLN A 208 6.31 4.83 -5.55
N PRO A 209 5.25 5.28 -6.25
CA PRO A 209 5.41 5.82 -7.59
C PRO A 209 6.22 7.13 -7.61
N PHE A 210 6.16 7.89 -6.51
CA PHE A 210 6.73 9.22 -6.33
C PHE A 210 7.81 9.25 -5.22
N SER A 211 8.74 8.30 -5.25
CA SER A 211 9.75 8.16 -4.19
C SER A 211 10.79 9.29 -4.18
N THR A 212 11.39 9.57 -5.35
CA THR A 212 12.45 10.60 -5.47
C THR A 212 12.13 11.57 -6.60
N LEU A 213 12.12 12.87 -6.29
CA LEU A 213 12.00 13.93 -7.29
C LEU A 213 13.35 14.12 -7.98
N ILE A 214 13.41 13.89 -9.30
CA ILE A 214 14.63 13.97 -10.11
C ILE A 214 14.83 15.40 -10.61
N GLN A 215 13.75 16.02 -11.07
CA GLN A 215 13.78 17.35 -11.67
C GLN A 215 12.46 18.06 -11.39
N GLU A 216 12.57 19.33 -10.99
CA GLU A 216 11.47 20.28 -10.97
C GLU A 216 11.81 21.39 -11.96
N ASN A 217 11.06 21.49 -13.06
CA ASN A 217 11.07 22.67 -13.90
C ASN A 217 9.73 23.40 -13.77
N THR A 218 9.61 24.59 -14.36
CA THR A 218 8.42 25.43 -14.24
C THR A 218 7.15 24.82 -14.85
N THR A 219 7.27 23.71 -15.60
CA THR A 219 6.17 23.10 -16.38
C THR A 219 5.89 21.63 -16.05
N SER A 220 6.78 20.92 -15.34
CA SER A 220 6.66 19.48 -15.07
C SER A 220 7.58 19.01 -13.92
N ARG A 221 7.12 18.00 -13.17
CA ARG A 221 7.92 17.29 -12.16
C ARG A 221 8.19 15.87 -12.63
N ARG A 222 9.46 15.46 -12.64
CA ARG A 222 9.85 14.09 -12.98
C ARG A 222 10.20 13.31 -11.71
N TRP A 223 9.52 12.18 -11.52
CA TRP A 223 9.68 11.32 -10.35
C TRP A 223 10.27 9.97 -10.73
N ASN A 224 11.10 9.44 -9.85
CA ASN A 224 11.49 8.03 -9.84
C ASN A 224 10.69 7.29 -8.75
N GLY A 225 10.26 6.09 -9.10
CA GLY A 225 9.61 5.17 -8.16
C GLY A 225 10.61 4.37 -7.35
N ARG A 226 10.09 3.66 -6.34
CA ARG A 226 10.83 2.67 -5.55
C ARG A 226 9.92 1.47 -5.29
N ARG A 227 10.45 0.27 -5.49
CA ARG A 227 9.75 -1.00 -5.23
C ARG A 227 10.40 -1.74 -4.09
N LEU A 228 9.57 -2.37 -3.27
CA LEU A 228 9.96 -3.21 -2.15
C LEU A 228 9.14 -4.49 -2.23
N TRP A 229 9.73 -5.59 -1.77
CA TRP A 229 9.02 -6.85 -1.61
C TRP A 229 9.52 -7.65 -0.41
N GLY A 230 8.68 -8.54 0.08
CA GLY A 230 9.01 -9.49 1.15
C GLY A 230 8.17 -10.75 1.05
N VAL A 231 8.76 -11.89 1.42
CA VAL A 231 8.10 -13.20 1.49
C VAL A 231 8.45 -13.84 2.82
N ASN A 232 7.44 -14.28 3.57
CA ASN A 232 7.58 -15.03 4.80
C ASN A 232 6.71 -16.30 4.72
N HIS A 233 7.34 -17.45 4.46
CA HIS A 233 6.61 -18.71 4.31
C HIS A 233 7.48 -19.93 4.61
N ALA A 234 6.95 -20.87 5.41
CA ALA A 234 7.57 -22.17 5.70
C ALA A 234 9.05 -22.07 6.14
N GLY A 235 9.40 -21.06 6.94
CA GLY A 235 10.76 -20.83 7.43
C GLY A 235 11.66 -20.01 6.49
N HIS A 236 11.21 -19.67 5.29
CA HIS A 236 11.86 -18.70 4.42
C HIS A 236 11.41 -17.28 4.79
N ALA A 237 12.37 -16.39 5.04
CA ALA A 237 12.15 -14.98 5.31
C ALA A 237 13.07 -14.17 4.39
N CYS A 238 12.51 -13.71 3.27
CA CYS A 238 13.24 -13.07 2.18
C CYS A 238 12.67 -11.67 1.92
N TYR A 239 13.51 -10.71 1.54
CA TYR A 239 13.05 -9.36 1.20
C TYR A 239 14.05 -8.57 0.37
N SER A 240 13.53 -7.54 -0.30
CA SER A 240 14.32 -6.47 -0.91
C SER A 240 13.64 -5.13 -0.67
N LEU A 241 14.41 -4.14 -0.21
CA LEU A 241 13.89 -2.80 0.08
C LEU A 241 14.16 -1.80 -1.06
N GLY A 242 14.73 -2.25 -2.17
CA GLY A 242 15.16 -1.39 -3.28
C GLY A 242 16.18 -0.31 -2.85
N ASN A 243 16.47 0.61 -3.76
CA ASN A 243 17.36 1.73 -3.47
C ASN A 243 16.66 2.74 -2.54
N LYS A 244 17.07 2.78 -1.26
CA LYS A 244 16.57 3.77 -0.31
C LYS A 244 16.80 5.19 -0.86
N ARG A 245 15.84 6.08 -0.58
CA ARG A 245 16.00 7.52 -0.83
C ARG A 245 17.23 7.99 -0.03
N LYS A 246 18.29 8.44 -0.71
CA LYS A 246 19.43 9.06 -0.04
C LYS A 246 18.92 10.31 0.66
N SER A 247 18.85 10.30 1.98
CA SER A 247 18.57 11.54 2.72
C SER A 247 19.79 12.44 2.56
N ASN A 248 19.58 13.72 2.24
CA ASN A 248 20.66 14.70 2.10
C ASN A 248 21.26 15.12 3.45
N LYS A 249 20.83 14.50 4.56
CA LYS A 249 21.45 14.67 5.87
C LYS A 249 22.33 13.46 6.11
N ALA A 250 23.64 13.68 6.06
CA ALA A 250 24.59 12.79 6.70
C ALA A 250 24.06 12.49 8.10
N SER A 251 23.77 11.22 8.38
CA SER A 251 23.38 10.75 9.70
C SER A 251 24.58 10.93 10.63
N THR A 252 24.73 12.14 11.18
CA THR A 252 25.76 12.47 12.19
C THR A 252 25.31 12.13 13.60
N ASP A 253 24.21 11.41 13.79
CA ASP A 253 23.78 10.93 15.10
C ASP A 253 23.82 9.40 15.16
N THR A 254 25.01 8.88 15.44
CA THR A 254 25.24 7.59 16.10
C THR A 254 25.00 7.69 17.62
N GLN A 255 24.13 8.60 18.07
CA GLN A 255 23.54 8.48 19.39
C GLN A 255 22.24 7.69 19.27
N ILE A 256 22.23 6.50 19.86
CA ILE A 256 20.99 5.76 20.15
C ILE A 256 20.16 6.68 21.03
N SER A 257 19.26 7.44 20.41
CA SER A 257 18.24 8.16 21.17
C SER A 257 17.40 7.09 21.87
N SER A 258 17.36 7.15 23.20
CA SER A 258 16.52 6.26 24.01
C SER A 258 15.01 6.50 23.80
N THR A 259 14.66 7.52 23.02
CA THR A 259 13.28 7.91 22.74
C THR A 259 12.76 7.21 21.49
N PHE A 260 11.68 6.44 21.66
CA PHE A 260 10.96 5.86 20.52
C PHE A 260 10.37 6.94 19.61
N LYS A 261 10.41 6.68 18.31
CA LYS A 261 9.71 7.44 17.27
C LYS A 261 8.49 6.65 16.82
N VAL A 262 7.31 7.25 16.91
CA VAL A 262 6.05 6.61 16.51
C VAL A 262 5.36 7.46 15.46
N THR A 263 5.01 6.87 14.33
CA THR A 263 4.09 7.52 13.40
C THR A 263 2.65 7.19 13.75
N ILE A 264 1.75 8.14 13.54
CA ILE A 264 0.31 8.02 13.83
C ILE A 264 -0.50 8.69 12.73
N SER A 265 -1.81 8.37 12.66
CA SER A 265 -2.73 9.19 11.86
C SER A 265 -2.91 10.57 12.51
N GLY A 266 -3.10 11.62 11.70
CA GLY A 266 -3.49 12.93 12.22
C GLY A 266 -4.83 12.89 13.00
N SER A 267 -5.71 11.99 12.59
CA SER A 267 -7.01 11.71 13.21
C SER A 267 -6.96 10.75 14.41
N GLU A 268 -5.76 10.39 14.89
CA GLU A 268 -5.62 9.54 16.06
C GLU A 268 -6.20 10.23 17.31
N SER A 269 -6.73 9.42 18.23
CA SER A 269 -7.35 9.88 19.46
C SER A 269 -6.37 10.65 20.36
N GLU A 270 -6.87 11.72 20.97
CA GLU A 270 -6.02 12.57 21.82
C GLU A 270 -5.49 11.80 23.04
N ASN A 271 -6.31 10.92 23.62
CA ASN A 271 -5.89 10.05 24.72
C ASN A 271 -4.65 9.20 24.35
N VAL A 272 -4.64 8.58 23.17
CA VAL A 272 -3.48 7.76 22.74
C VAL A 272 -2.25 8.63 22.48
N LYS A 273 -2.45 9.82 21.90
CA LYS A 273 -1.35 10.79 21.70
C LYS A 273 -0.74 11.20 23.04
N GLU A 274 -1.58 11.61 23.99
CA GLU A 274 -1.17 12.02 25.33
C GLU A 274 -0.44 10.90 26.06
N THR A 275 -0.99 9.68 26.09
CA THR A 275 -0.32 8.53 26.72
C THR A 275 1.09 8.31 26.18
N LEU A 276 1.25 8.26 24.86
CA LEU A 276 2.55 8.06 24.23
C LEU A 276 3.52 9.22 24.53
N MET A 277 3.06 10.47 24.41
CA MET A 277 3.91 11.64 24.67
C MET A 277 4.35 11.73 26.14
N SER A 278 3.47 11.39 27.09
CA SER A 278 3.79 11.35 28.52
C SER A 278 4.87 10.31 28.85
N SER A 279 5.00 9.24 28.06
CA SER A 279 6.10 8.27 28.16
C SER A 279 7.39 8.72 27.44
N GLY A 280 7.47 9.98 27.01
CA GLY A 280 8.63 10.54 26.34
C GLY A 280 8.78 10.11 24.88
N ILE A 281 7.75 9.52 24.28
CA ILE A 281 7.76 9.06 22.88
C ILE A 281 7.54 10.23 21.93
N ARG A 282 8.28 10.26 20.83
CA ARG A 282 8.15 11.28 19.81
C ARG A 282 7.17 10.87 18.73
N LEU A 283 6.11 11.67 18.54
CA LEU A 283 5.05 11.39 17.58
C LEU A 283 5.27 12.11 16.23
N PHE A 284 4.98 11.39 15.14
CA PHE A 284 5.04 11.90 13.76
C PHE A 284 3.71 11.64 13.06
N PRO A 285 2.76 12.60 13.11
CA PRO A 285 1.53 12.51 12.32
C PRO A 285 1.86 12.47 10.82
N SER A 286 1.39 11.44 10.12
CA SER A 286 1.69 11.23 8.69
C SER A 286 0.47 10.71 7.90
N SER A 287 0.36 11.17 6.66
CA SER A 287 -0.64 10.70 5.67
C SER A 287 -0.25 9.35 5.06
N GLY A 288 -1.25 8.59 4.59
CA GLY A 288 -1.09 7.28 3.94
C GLY A 288 -0.84 6.13 4.91
N ALA A 289 -1.66 5.09 4.87
CA ALA A 289 -1.45 3.92 5.73
C ALA A 289 -0.21 3.14 5.30
N GLY A 290 -0.05 2.93 4.00
CA GLY A 290 1.12 2.35 3.36
C GLY A 290 2.39 3.16 3.62
N ASN A 291 2.34 4.49 3.54
CA ASN A 291 3.49 5.34 3.87
C ASN A 291 3.92 5.22 5.35
N LYS A 292 2.97 5.19 6.29
CA LYS A 292 3.28 4.98 7.71
C LYS A 292 3.92 3.63 7.97
N LEU A 293 3.40 2.57 7.36
CA LEU A 293 3.97 1.23 7.44
C LEU A 293 5.36 1.17 6.80
N LEU A 294 5.56 1.87 5.67
CA LEU A 294 6.85 1.96 5.02
C LEU A 294 7.90 2.65 5.89
N HIS A 295 7.53 3.66 6.68
CA HIS A 295 8.47 4.26 7.63
C HIS A 295 8.95 3.28 8.69
N VAL A 296 8.12 2.32 9.11
CA VAL A 296 8.53 1.23 10.00
C VAL A 296 9.49 0.29 9.26
N ILE A 297 9.15 -0.15 8.05
CA ILE A 297 10.00 -1.02 7.20
C ILE A 297 11.40 -0.42 7.01
N ASP A 298 11.48 0.88 6.75
CA ASP A 298 12.71 1.62 6.47
C ASP A 298 13.57 1.97 7.69
N ASP A 299 13.09 1.69 8.91
CA ASP A 299 13.67 2.14 10.19
C ASP A 299 13.68 3.67 10.37
N ASN A 300 12.75 4.38 9.72
CA ASN A 300 12.58 5.82 9.94
C ASN A 300 11.88 6.11 11.28
N VAL A 301 10.98 5.22 11.68
CA VAL A 301 10.28 5.20 12.98
C VAL A 301 10.33 3.79 13.56
N ASP A 302 10.16 3.67 14.87
CA ASP A 302 10.13 2.38 15.56
C ASP A 302 8.79 1.67 15.38
N PHE A 303 7.69 2.44 15.41
CA PHE A 303 6.34 1.90 15.38
C PHE A 303 5.39 2.76 14.57
N TYR A 304 4.35 2.12 14.03
CA TYR A 304 3.11 2.78 13.62
C TYR A 304 1.99 2.33 14.56
N VAL A 305 1.36 3.28 15.25
CA VAL A 305 0.22 3.02 16.13
C VAL A 305 -1.04 3.64 15.54
N LEU A 306 -2.12 2.85 15.51
CA LEU A 306 -3.48 3.30 15.18
C LEU A 306 -4.48 2.63 16.11
N SER A 307 -5.23 3.40 16.90
CA SER A 307 -6.21 2.82 17.84
C SER A 307 -7.60 2.56 17.22
N SER A 308 -7.87 3.23 16.09
CA SER A 308 -9.18 3.25 15.43
C SER A 308 -9.29 2.25 14.29
N ALA A 309 -10.53 1.92 13.91
CA ALA A 309 -10.87 0.98 12.83
C ALA A 309 -10.85 1.64 11.44
N PHE A 310 -9.92 2.57 11.19
CA PHE A 310 -9.85 3.33 9.92
C PHE A 310 -8.88 2.75 8.89
N SER A 311 -8.20 1.64 9.22
CA SER A 311 -7.44 0.88 8.23
C SER A 311 -8.20 -0.38 7.84
N PHE A 312 -7.88 -0.91 6.66
CA PHE A 312 -8.48 -2.10 6.07
C PHE A 312 -7.44 -3.18 5.75
N LYS A 313 -7.92 -4.35 5.34
CA LYS A 313 -7.06 -5.48 4.96
C LYS A 313 -6.08 -5.12 3.83
N TRP A 314 -6.55 -4.38 2.82
CA TRP A 314 -5.73 -3.93 1.71
C TRP A 314 -4.63 -2.92 2.11
N ASP A 315 -4.91 -2.01 3.05
CA ASP A 315 -3.92 -1.04 3.55
C ASP A 315 -2.70 -1.69 4.23
N THR A 316 -2.85 -2.91 4.77
CA THR A 316 -1.89 -3.49 5.71
C THR A 316 -1.24 -4.78 5.23
N CYS A 317 -1.92 -5.58 4.39
CA CYS A 317 -1.47 -6.93 4.04
C CYS A 317 -0.06 -6.96 3.42
N ALA A 318 0.21 -6.05 2.47
CA ALA A 318 1.52 -6.00 1.79
C ALA A 318 2.66 -5.68 2.76
N ALA A 319 2.49 -4.62 3.56
CA ALA A 319 3.50 -4.21 4.51
C ALA A 319 3.67 -5.21 5.65
N HIS A 320 2.59 -5.86 6.09
CA HIS A 320 2.65 -6.88 7.12
C HIS A 320 3.52 -8.06 6.66
N ALA A 321 3.33 -8.56 5.44
CA ALA A 321 4.18 -9.61 4.89
C ALA A 321 5.67 -9.23 4.85
N ILE A 322 5.97 -7.99 4.46
CA ILE A 322 7.35 -7.45 4.44
C ILE A 322 7.91 -7.36 5.87
N LEU A 323 7.13 -6.85 6.83
CA LEU A 323 7.58 -6.76 8.23
C LEU A 323 7.83 -8.16 8.81
N CYS A 324 6.99 -9.14 8.53
CA CYS A 324 7.19 -10.53 8.95
C CYS A 324 8.50 -11.12 8.40
N SER A 325 8.84 -10.87 7.13
CA SER A 325 10.10 -11.36 6.56
C SER A 325 11.34 -10.66 7.13
N MET A 326 11.16 -9.53 7.84
CA MET A 326 12.19 -8.83 8.59
C MET A 326 12.20 -9.19 10.09
N GLY A 327 11.37 -10.15 10.52
CA GLY A 327 11.25 -10.59 11.92
C GLY A 327 10.29 -9.75 12.78
N GLY A 328 9.58 -8.79 12.17
CA GLY A 328 8.54 -7.98 12.79
C GLY A 328 7.13 -8.50 12.54
N GLY A 329 6.14 -7.60 12.57
CA GLY A 329 4.75 -7.91 12.29
C GLY A 329 3.81 -6.73 12.43
N VAL A 330 2.51 -6.99 12.27
CA VAL A 330 1.42 -6.05 12.51
C VAL A 330 0.35 -6.73 13.35
N VAL A 331 0.15 -6.24 14.57
CA VAL A 331 -0.80 -6.79 15.53
C VAL A 331 -1.99 -5.87 15.76
N GLY A 332 -3.12 -6.40 16.17
CA GLY A 332 -4.28 -5.63 16.59
C GLY A 332 -3.98 -4.80 17.85
N TYR A 333 -4.16 -3.47 17.78
CA TYR A 333 -3.84 -2.57 18.90
C TYR A 333 -4.59 -2.95 20.18
N LYS A 334 -5.92 -3.10 20.10
CA LYS A 334 -6.76 -3.48 21.25
C LYS A 334 -6.41 -4.87 21.80
N GLU A 335 -6.09 -5.81 20.91
CA GLU A 335 -5.75 -7.19 21.28
C GLU A 335 -4.41 -7.25 22.01
N ALA A 336 -3.41 -6.52 21.51
CA ALA A 336 -2.10 -6.39 22.15
C ALA A 336 -2.20 -5.75 23.55
N LEU A 337 -3.01 -4.70 23.71
CA LEU A 337 -3.25 -4.10 25.03
C LEU A 337 -4.03 -5.01 25.98
N LEU A 338 -5.01 -5.76 25.46
CA LEU A 338 -5.73 -6.74 26.27
C LEU A 338 -4.79 -7.84 26.75
N LEU A 339 -3.94 -8.37 25.88
CA LEU A 339 -2.92 -9.35 26.25
C LEU A 339 -1.99 -8.79 27.33
N LYS A 340 -1.50 -7.56 27.15
CA LYS A 340 -0.65 -6.89 28.16
C LYS A 340 -1.33 -6.73 29.51
N SER A 341 -2.62 -6.38 29.54
CA SER A 341 -3.35 -6.18 30.81
C SER A 341 -3.71 -7.48 31.53
N THR A 342 -3.77 -8.60 30.80
CA THR A 342 -4.19 -9.92 31.33
C THR A 342 -3.02 -10.86 31.63
N THR A 343 -1.80 -10.52 31.22
CA THR A 343 -0.60 -11.35 31.42
C THR A 343 0.51 -10.56 32.12
N LYS A 344 1.26 -11.24 32.99
CA LYS A 344 2.38 -10.60 33.72
C LYS A 344 3.59 -10.36 32.82
N GLU A 345 3.89 -11.32 31.95
CA GLU A 345 4.97 -11.27 30.98
C GLU A 345 4.40 -11.67 29.62
N ILE A 346 4.68 -10.87 28.59
CA ILE A 346 4.28 -11.15 27.21
C ILE A 346 5.38 -12.00 26.57
N ASP A 347 5.02 -13.19 26.12
CA ASP A 347 5.90 -14.02 25.31
C ASP A 347 5.55 -13.90 23.82
N LYS A 348 6.51 -14.25 22.95
CA LYS A 348 6.32 -14.15 21.50
C LYS A 348 5.14 -14.99 20.99
N ILE A 349 4.93 -16.19 21.51
CA ILE A 349 3.90 -17.12 20.99
C ILE A 349 2.50 -16.59 21.30
N SER A 350 2.29 -16.03 22.49
CA SER A 350 1.01 -15.39 22.82
C SER A 350 0.80 -14.10 22.02
N PHE A 351 1.86 -13.32 21.80
CA PHE A 351 1.80 -12.08 21.05
C PHE A 351 1.52 -12.28 19.56
N ASP A 352 2.12 -13.29 18.93
CA ASP A 352 1.91 -13.62 17.51
C ASP A 352 0.44 -14.01 17.21
N LYS A 353 -0.34 -14.37 18.24
CA LYS A 353 -1.80 -14.60 18.08
C LYS A 353 -2.60 -13.32 17.89
N CYS A 354 -2.04 -12.15 18.25
CA CYS A 354 -2.64 -10.84 18.01
C CYS A 354 -2.35 -10.31 16.60
N GLU A 355 -1.59 -11.04 15.77
CA GLU A 355 -1.33 -10.61 14.39
C GLU A 355 -2.61 -10.46 13.59
N LEU A 356 -2.69 -9.39 12.80
CA LEU A 356 -3.80 -9.19 11.87
C LEU A 356 -3.90 -10.36 10.89
N LYS A 357 -5.13 -10.82 10.67
CA LYS A 357 -5.49 -11.84 9.68
C LYS A 357 -6.30 -11.24 8.53
N TYR A 358 -6.21 -11.88 7.37
CA TYR A 358 -6.67 -11.31 6.09
C TYR A 358 -7.75 -12.12 5.37
N ASN A 359 -8.08 -13.31 5.88
CA ASN A 359 -9.02 -14.23 5.22
C ASN A 359 -10.49 -14.03 5.61
N LYS A 360 -10.77 -13.32 6.72
CA LYS A 360 -12.13 -13.09 7.21
C LYS A 360 -12.30 -11.64 7.66
N PRO A 361 -13.51 -11.06 7.54
CA PRO A 361 -13.83 -9.81 8.19
C PRO A 361 -13.72 -9.97 9.72
N ASP A 362 -13.30 -8.91 10.40
CA ASP A 362 -13.33 -8.88 11.86
C ASP A 362 -14.77 -8.91 12.38
N ASP A 363 -14.96 -9.52 13.55
CA ASP A 363 -16.26 -9.52 14.24
C ASP A 363 -16.57 -8.12 14.79
N GLY A 364 -17.64 -7.47 14.30
CA GLY A 364 -18.08 -6.20 14.89
C GLY A 364 -18.98 -5.30 14.04
N ILE A 365 -19.24 -4.11 14.59
CA ILE A 365 -20.06 -3.02 14.01
C ILE A 365 -19.29 -2.24 12.92
N ALA A 366 -17.96 -2.41 12.84
CA ALA A 366 -17.12 -1.70 11.91
C ALA A 366 -17.39 -2.11 10.45
N LYS A 367 -16.88 -1.34 9.49
CA LYS A 367 -17.04 -1.65 8.07
C LYS A 367 -16.41 -3.00 7.75
N LYS A 368 -17.03 -3.76 6.85
CA LYS A 368 -16.48 -5.04 6.36
C LYS A 368 -15.03 -4.84 5.92
N TRP A 369 -14.15 -5.76 6.33
CA TRP A 369 -12.71 -5.75 6.07
C TRP A 369 -11.89 -4.65 6.75
N SER A 370 -12.48 -3.85 7.66
CA SER A 370 -11.70 -2.96 8.51
C SER A 370 -10.90 -3.75 9.56
N ASN A 371 -9.74 -3.23 9.95
CA ASN A 371 -8.98 -3.71 11.10
C ASN A 371 -9.57 -3.09 12.37
N SER A 372 -10.62 -3.72 12.88
CA SER A 372 -11.49 -3.22 13.95
C SER A 372 -10.76 -3.02 15.29
N SER A 373 -9.69 -3.76 15.50
CA SER A 373 -8.80 -3.70 16.66
C SER A 373 -7.86 -2.49 16.63
N GLY A 374 -7.80 -1.72 15.55
CA GLY A 374 -6.65 -0.86 15.26
C GLY A 374 -5.41 -1.71 14.98
N LEU A 375 -4.22 -1.09 14.95
CA LEU A 375 -2.96 -1.80 14.73
C LEU A 375 -1.76 -1.20 15.45
N ILE A 376 -0.74 -2.05 15.65
CA ILE A 376 0.64 -1.68 15.98
C ILE A 376 1.54 -2.42 14.99
N ALA A 377 2.28 -1.68 14.17
CA ALA A 377 3.30 -2.25 13.29
C ALA A 377 4.70 -2.04 13.88
N PHE A 378 5.54 -3.07 13.81
CA PHE A 378 6.87 -3.09 14.44
C PHE A 378 7.84 -4.02 13.70
N LYS A 379 9.15 -3.83 13.93
CA LYS A 379 10.22 -4.71 13.40
C LYS A 379 10.87 -5.63 14.44
N SER A 380 10.67 -5.36 15.73
CA SER A 380 11.29 -6.13 16.81
C SER A 380 10.30 -6.41 17.94
N HIS A 381 10.08 -7.69 18.24
CA HIS A 381 9.25 -8.13 19.38
C HIS A 381 9.74 -7.54 20.71
N GLN A 382 11.06 -7.48 20.91
CA GLN A 382 11.61 -6.88 22.14
C GLN A 382 11.19 -5.41 22.27
N ARG A 383 11.36 -4.62 21.21
CA ARG A 383 11.02 -3.18 21.25
C ARG A 383 9.52 -2.96 21.41
N VAL A 384 8.67 -3.76 20.76
CA VAL A 384 7.21 -3.59 20.91
C VAL A 384 6.75 -3.97 22.32
N PHE A 385 7.41 -4.92 23.00
CA PHE A 385 7.12 -5.19 24.41
C PHE A 385 7.47 -4.00 25.30
N GLU A 386 8.62 -3.35 25.05
CA GLU A 386 8.99 -2.10 25.73
C GLU A 386 7.97 -0.98 25.49
N LEU A 387 7.43 -0.85 24.27
CA LEU A 387 6.35 0.10 23.95
C LEU A 387 5.07 -0.19 24.75
N LEU A 388 4.70 -1.46 24.91
CA LEU A 388 3.45 -1.84 25.59
C LEU A 388 3.46 -1.51 27.07
N GLU A 389 4.63 -1.46 27.71
CA GLU A 389 4.75 -0.98 29.10
C GLU A 389 4.30 0.48 29.26
N CYS A 390 4.42 1.30 28.21
CA CYS A 390 3.95 2.69 28.22
C CYS A 390 2.43 2.84 28.34
N PHE A 391 1.66 1.80 28.01
CA PHE A 391 0.20 1.81 28.10
C PHE A 391 -0.33 1.21 29.41
N GLY A 392 0.54 0.65 30.26
CA GLY A 392 0.18 -0.04 31.51
C GLY A 392 0.46 0.75 32.79
N SER A 393 0.96 1.98 32.68
CA SER A 393 1.35 2.85 33.82
C SER A 393 0.27 3.84 34.24
#